data_AF-A0A7Y3HRQ7-F1
#
_entry.id   AF-A0A7Y3HRQ7-F1
#
_cell.length_a   1.000
_cell.length_b   1.000
_cell.length_c   1.000
_cell.angle_alpha   90.00
_cell.angle_beta   90.00
_cell.angle_gamma   90.00
#
_symmetry.space_group_name_H-M   'P 1'
#
loop_
_entity.id
_entity.type
_entity.pdbx_description
1 polymer ?
#
loop_
_entity_poly.entity_id
_entity_poly.type
_entity_poly.pdbx_seq_one_letter_code
_entity_poly.pdbx_strand_id
1 'polypeptide(L)' 'IESVRKNCKDDGRFERKTASNGSPFFNLKASNGQVIGKSEMYSSTSAMENGIASIKKNAPSASIADNS' A
#
# COMPACT_ATOMS: atom_id res chain seq x y z
N ILE A 1 -0.68 -12.39 6.64
CA ILE A 1 -1.85 -11.49 6.39
C ILE A 1 -2.11 -10.55 7.58
N GLU A 2 -1.97 -10.99 8.83
CA GLU A 2 -2.17 -10.14 10.02
C GLU A 2 -1.28 -8.88 10.06
N SER A 3 -0.01 -9.01 9.64
CA SER A 3 0.89 -7.86 9.55
C SER A 3 0.38 -6.78 8.60
N VAL A 4 -0.29 -7.12 7.50
CA VAL A 4 -0.85 -6.12 6.57
C VAL A 4 -1.98 -5.36 7.25
N ARG A 5 -2.90 -6.05 7.92
CA ARG A 5 -4.04 -5.43 8.62
C ARG A 5 -3.63 -4.50 9.77
N LYS A 6 -2.53 -4.82 10.44
CA LYS A 6 -2.03 -4.00 11.56
C LYS A 6 -1.24 -2.78 11.07
N ASN A 7 -0.43 -2.95 10.02
CA ASN A 7 0.41 -1.88 9.49
C ASN A 7 -0.33 -0.94 8.52
N CYS A 8 -1.42 -1.39 7.88
CA CYS A 8 -2.20 -0.56 6.95
C CYS A 8 -2.96 0.60 7.63
N LYS A 9 -3.04 0.63 8.97
CA LYS A 9 -3.65 1.74 9.72
C LYS A 9 -2.72 2.92 9.88
N ASP A 10 -1.42 2.70 9.75
CA ASP A 10 -0.38 3.69 9.99
C ASP A 10 0.07 4.27 8.64
N ASP A 11 -0.18 5.57 8.42
CA ASP A 11 0.21 6.23 7.17
C ASP A 11 1.73 6.21 6.97
N GLY A 12 2.51 6.25 8.05
CA GLY A 12 3.97 6.22 8.01
C GLY A 12 4.54 4.91 7.48
N ARG A 13 3.71 3.85 7.37
CA ARG A 13 4.09 2.58 6.76
C ARG A 13 3.93 2.56 5.24
N PHE A 14 3.25 3.54 4.66
CA PHE A 14 3.08 3.70 3.23
C PHE A 14 4.22 4.54 2.67
N GLU A 15 5.22 3.87 2.11
CA GLU A 15 6.31 4.52 1.39
C GLU A 15 5.83 4.93 0.00
N ARG A 16 5.52 6.21 -0.15
CA ARG A 16 5.16 6.84 -1.44
C ARG A 16 6.41 6.98 -2.29
N LYS A 17 6.37 6.48 -3.52
CA LYS A 17 7.46 6.52 -4.49
C LYS A 17 6.93 6.91 -5.85
N THR A 18 7.85 7.35 -6.70
CA THR A 18 7.57 7.55 -8.12
C THR A 18 8.47 6.63 -8.90
N ALA A 19 7.90 5.87 -9.82
CA ALA A 19 8.68 4.98 -10.67
C ALA A 19 9.46 5.80 -11.69
N SER A 20 10.49 5.20 -12.29
CA SER A 20 11.35 5.89 -13.27
C SER A 20 10.59 6.35 -14.53
N ASN A 21 9.39 5.81 -14.76
CA ASN A 21 8.46 6.21 -15.82
C ASN A 21 7.55 7.39 -15.42
N GLY A 22 7.72 7.95 -14.23
CA GLY A 22 6.88 9.03 -13.70
C GLY A 22 5.60 8.57 -13.01
N SER A 23 5.32 7.26 -12.95
CA SER A 23 4.10 6.75 -12.31
C SER A 23 4.22 6.72 -10.78
N PRO A 24 3.38 7.44 -10.03
CA PRO A 24 3.35 7.35 -8.57
C PRO A 24 2.84 5.97 -8.11
N PHE A 25 3.46 5.40 -7.09
CA PHE A 25 3.08 4.15 -6.46
C PHE A 25 3.48 4.17 -4.98
N PHE A 26 2.98 3.23 -4.19
CA PHE A 26 3.37 3.11 -2.79
C PHE A 26 3.69 1.68 -2.39
N ASN A 27 4.59 1.53 -1.42
CA ASN A 27 4.91 0.26 -0.79
C ASN A 27 4.45 0.27 0.67
N LEU A 28 3.82 -0.81 1.11
CA LEU A 28 3.49 -1.02 2.51
C LEU A 28 4.62 -1.80 3.18
N LYS A 29 5.25 -1.17 4.17
CA LYS A 29 6.27 -1.80 5.01
C LYS A 29 5.68 -2.30 6.32
N ALA A 30 6.10 -3.48 6.75
CA ALA A 30 5.77 -4.02 8.06
C ALA A 30 6.65 -3.39 9.15
N SER A 31 6.30 -3.70 10.41
CA SER A 31 7.05 -3.32 11.62
C SER A 31 8.53 -3.72 11.57
N ASN A 32 8.86 -4.82 10.90
CA ASN A 32 10.22 -5.33 10.69
C ASN A 32 10.95 -4.70 9.48
N GLY A 33 10.37 -3.70 8.81
CA GLY A 33 10.97 -3.05 7.62
C GLY A 33 10.77 -3.82 6.31
N GLN A 34 10.18 -5.01 6.34
CA GLN A 34 9.90 -5.81 5.15
C GLN A 34 8.74 -5.21 4.35
N VAL A 35 8.89 -5.15 3.02
CA VAL A 35 7.77 -4.79 2.13
C VAL A 35 6.80 -5.97 2.10
N ILE A 36 5.59 -5.73 2.59
CA ILE A 36 4.52 -6.73 2.72
C ILE A 36 3.35 -6.45 1.76
N GLY A 37 3.41 -5.33 1.04
CA GLY A 37 2.46 -4.99 -0.01
C GLY A 37 3.06 -3.94 -0.93
N LYS A 38 2.74 -4.03 -2.20
CA LYS A 38 3.13 -3.05 -3.22
C LYS A 38 1.87 -2.67 -3.99
N SER A 39 1.64 -1.38 -4.15
CA SER A 39 0.54 -0.89 -4.98
C SER A 39 0.88 -1.02 -6.46
N GLU A 40 -0.17 -0.99 -7.27
CA GLU A 40 -0.01 -0.74 -8.70
C GLU A 40 0.54 0.68 -8.96
N MET A 41 1.01 0.88 -10.18
CA MET A 41 1.43 2.19 -10.67
C MET A 41 0.19 3.02 -10.98
N TYR A 42 0.05 4.15 -10.31
CA TYR A 42 -1.03 5.09 -10.56
C TYR A 42 -0.64 6.09 -11.65
N SER A 43 -1.65 6.62 -12.33
CA SER A 43 -1.46 7.69 -13.32
C SER A 43 -1.19 9.06 -12.70
N SER A 44 -1.53 9.25 -11.41
CA SER A 44 -1.41 10.55 -10.73
C SER A 44 -1.32 10.38 -9.21
N THR A 45 -0.70 11.33 -8.52
CA THR A 45 -0.54 11.32 -7.05
C THR A 45 -1.88 11.29 -6.34
N SER A 46 -2.90 11.98 -6.87
CA SER A 46 -4.25 11.96 -6.31
C SER A 46 -4.86 10.55 -6.34
N ALA A 47 -4.68 9.80 -7.42
CA ALA A 47 -5.14 8.40 -7.52
C ALA A 47 -4.41 7.49 -6.51
N MET A 48 -3.12 7.72 -6.32
CA MET A 48 -2.31 7.03 -5.30
C MET A 48 -2.83 7.30 -3.88
N GLU A 49 -3.08 8.56 -3.51
CA GLU A 49 -3.62 8.91 -2.18
C GLU A 49 -5.01 8.31 -1.96
N ASN A 50 -5.88 8.29 -2.98
CA ASN A 50 -7.18 7.61 -2.93
C ASN A 50 -7.02 6.09 -2.73
N GLY A 51 -6.01 5.49 -3.36
CA GLY A 51 -5.61 4.10 -3.15
C GLY A 51 -5.20 3.84 -1.70
N ILE A 52 -4.34 4.69 -1.12
CA ILE A 52 -3.91 4.59 0.28
C ILE A 52 -5.11 4.72 1.22
N ALA A 53 -5.98 5.70 1.01
CA ALA A 53 -7.19 5.88 1.81
C ALA A 53 -8.12 4.66 1.71
N SER A 54 -8.27 4.11 0.52
CA SER A 54 -9.04 2.89 0.28
C SER A 54 -8.42 1.69 0.99
N ILE A 55 -7.10 1.51 0.95
CA ILE A 55 -6.42 0.44 1.67
C ILE A 55 -6.54 0.63 3.18
N LYS A 56 -6.37 1.83 3.72
CA LYS A 56 -6.58 2.07 5.16
C LYS A 56 -7.97 1.65 5.63
N LYS A 57 -8.99 1.95 4.83
CA LYS A 57 -10.38 1.63 5.14
C LYS A 57 -10.69 0.14 4.92
N ASN A 58 -10.21 -0.44 3.82
CA ASN A 58 -10.61 -1.76 3.37
C ASN A 58 -9.63 -2.86 3.74
N ALA A 59 -8.32 -2.62 3.88
CA ALA A 59 -7.33 -3.64 4.25
C ALA A 59 -7.62 -4.44 5.53
N PRO A 60 -8.20 -3.90 6.62
CA PRO A 60 -8.63 -4.75 7.73
C PRO A 60 -9.70 -5.78 7.30
N SER A 61 -10.51 -5.44 6.29
CA SER A 61 -11.58 -6.29 5.74
C SER A 61 -11.20 -7.00 4.42
N ALA A 62 -10.08 -6.64 3.79
CA ALA A 62 -9.66 -7.19 2.53
C ALA A 62 -9.08 -8.58 2.78
N SER A 63 -9.74 -9.60 2.22
CA SER A 63 -9.13 -10.91 2.01
C SER A 63 -8.06 -10.71 0.95
N ILE A 64 -6.80 -10.69 1.37
CA ILE A 64 -5.68 -10.67 0.43
C ILE A 64 -5.75 -12.01 -0.30
N ALA A 65 -6.23 -11.97 -1.55
CA ALA A 65 -6.16 -13.11 -2.45
C ALA A 65 -4.68 -13.37 -2.69
N ASP A 66 -4.18 -14.42 -2.04
CA ASP A 66 -2.87 -15.00 -2.29
C ASP A 66 -2.91 -15.50 -3.74
N ASN A 67 -2.39 -14.72 -4.67
CA ASN A 67 -2.18 -15.19 -6.03
C ASN A 67 -0.83 -15.91 -6.06
N SER A 68 -0.84 -17.11 -5.47
CA SER A 68 0.21 -18.13 -5.53
C SER A 68 0.49 -18.57 -6.96
#